data_AF-A0A949PG02-F1
#
_entry.id   AF-A0A949PG02-F1
#
_cell.length_a   1.000
_cell.length_b   1.000
_cell.length_c   1.000
_cell.angle_alpha   90.00
_cell.angle_beta   90.00
_cell.angle_gamma   90.00
#
_symmetry.space_group_name_H-M   'P 1'
#
loop_
_entity.id
_entity.type
_entity.pdbx_description
1 polymer ?
#
loop_
_entity_poly.entity_id
_entity_poly.type
_entity_poly.pdbx_seq_one_letter_code
_entity_poly.pdbx_strand_id
1 'polypeptide(L)'
;MTSHAPTTQRAAQKLESKNRLLRVASRALRKFGASKLSINEVTAQAGLTHGAFYAHFKNKKDLLRQAFHAAFDHRETWLATASAPTPDKRKAQLIASYLTPEHRDHPENGCAFAACGLDVARGEPEAKQAFEGELKISLARVEALLSSSNTTTEKTEALTLISTCVGAMVLSRAVDDPQFSQTILDTAREFSDAQSKGKNK
;
A
#
# COMPACT_ATOMS: atom_id res chain seq x y z
N MET A 1 -28.32 23.02 -34.66
CA MET A 1 -28.16 22.49 -33.29
C MET A 1 -26.89 21.64 -33.26
N THR A 2 -25.73 22.27 -33.02
CA THR A 2 -24.43 21.60 -32.98
C THR A 2 -24.05 21.30 -31.53
N SER A 3 -23.93 20.01 -31.25
CA SER A 3 -23.61 19.40 -29.95
C SER A 3 -22.29 19.93 -29.37
N HIS A 4 -22.35 20.55 -28.19
CA HIS A 4 -21.22 21.01 -27.38
C HIS A 4 -20.86 19.96 -26.30
N ALA A 5 -20.27 18.83 -26.72
CA ALA A 5 -19.76 17.78 -25.81
C ALA A 5 -18.28 17.30 -25.97
N PRO A 6 -17.28 18.00 -26.57
CA PRO A 6 -15.96 17.39 -26.83
C PRO A 6 -14.93 17.49 -25.69
N THR A 7 -15.04 18.48 -24.80
CA THR A 7 -13.95 18.86 -23.87
C THR A 7 -13.84 17.91 -22.66
N THR A 8 -14.96 17.41 -22.16
CA THR A 8 -15.01 16.50 -21.00
C THR A 8 -14.51 15.10 -21.35
N GLN A 9 -14.80 14.60 -22.55
CA GLN A 9 -14.38 13.28 -23.01
C GLN A 9 -12.85 13.19 -23.21
N ARG A 10 -12.23 14.23 -23.79
CA ARG A 10 -10.77 14.29 -23.96
C ARG A 10 -10.04 14.38 -22.61
N ALA A 11 -10.58 15.15 -21.66
CA ALA A 11 -10.02 15.24 -20.31
C ALA A 11 -10.11 13.88 -19.59
N ALA A 12 -11.25 13.19 -19.70
CA ALA A 12 -11.44 11.85 -19.14
C ALA A 12 -10.48 10.82 -19.76
N GLN A 13 -10.31 10.83 -21.09
CA GLN A 13 -9.35 9.96 -21.78
C GLN A 13 -7.91 10.23 -21.32
N LYS A 14 -7.53 11.50 -21.18
CA LYS A 14 -6.20 11.91 -20.68
C LYS A 14 -5.99 11.47 -19.22
N LEU A 15 -7.02 11.51 -18.39
CA LEU A 15 -6.93 11.04 -17.02
C LEU A 15 -6.81 9.51 -16.97
N GLU A 16 -7.59 8.79 -17.78
CA GLU A 16 -7.53 7.33 -17.83
C GLU A 16 -6.17 6.82 -18.33
N SER A 17 -5.59 7.43 -19.37
CA SER A 17 -4.25 7.06 -19.84
C SER A 17 -3.19 7.31 -18.77
N LYS A 18 -3.29 8.42 -18.03
CA LYS A 18 -2.42 8.69 -16.89
C LYS A 18 -2.59 7.63 -15.79
N ASN A 19 -3.81 7.28 -15.44
CA ASN A 19 -4.12 6.30 -14.40
C ASN A 19 -3.63 4.89 -14.77
N ARG A 20 -3.73 4.50 -16.04
CA ARG A 20 -3.16 3.23 -16.53
C ARG A 20 -1.64 3.18 -16.34
N LEU A 21 -0.93 4.26 -16.68
CA LEU A 21 0.52 4.36 -16.45
C LEU A 21 0.86 4.28 -14.95
N LEU A 22 0.13 5.00 -14.10
CA LEU A 22 0.34 4.97 -12.65
C LEU A 22 0.07 3.60 -12.05
N ARG A 23 -0.98 2.92 -12.50
CA ARG A 23 -1.34 1.57 -12.03
C ARG A 23 -0.25 0.55 -12.37
N VAL A 24 0.27 0.57 -13.60
CA VAL A 24 1.37 -0.31 -14.00
C VAL A 24 2.64 0.02 -13.20
N ALA A 25 2.98 1.31 -13.11
CA ALA A 25 4.17 1.76 -12.40
C ALA A 25 4.12 1.45 -10.89
N SER A 26 2.97 1.63 -10.22
CA SER A 26 2.83 1.35 -8.78
C SER A 26 2.90 -0.14 -8.46
N ARG A 27 2.34 -0.99 -9.34
CA ARG A 27 2.48 -2.46 -9.25
C ARG A 27 3.93 -2.89 -9.45
N ALA A 28 4.60 -2.37 -10.49
CA ALA A 28 6.01 -2.66 -10.74
C ALA A 28 6.91 -2.18 -9.59
N LEU A 29 6.63 -1.01 -9.02
CA LEU A 29 7.34 -0.47 -7.86
C LEU A 29 7.25 -1.42 -6.67
N ARG A 30 6.05 -1.90 -6.33
CA ARG A 30 5.86 -2.86 -5.24
C ARG A 30 6.51 -4.22 -5.51
N LYS A 31 6.51 -4.67 -6.76
CA LYS A 31 7.03 -5.99 -7.13
C LYS A 31 8.55 -6.04 -7.21
N PHE A 32 9.16 -5.00 -7.78
CA PHE A 32 10.53 -5.03 -8.25
C PHE A 32 11.41 -3.90 -7.71
N GLY A 33 10.81 -2.92 -7.02
CA GLY A 33 11.50 -1.71 -6.58
C GLY A 33 11.68 -0.68 -7.69
N ALA A 34 12.12 0.53 -7.31
CA ALA A 34 12.21 1.67 -8.21
C ALA A 34 13.33 1.53 -9.27
N SER A 35 14.39 0.78 -8.94
CA SER A 35 15.57 0.61 -9.81
C SER A 35 15.24 -0.16 -11.09
N LYS A 36 14.39 -1.19 -10.98
CA LYS A 36 13.99 -2.07 -12.09
C LYS A 36 12.87 -1.52 -12.96
N LEU A 37 12.27 -0.38 -12.62
CA LEU A 37 11.20 0.21 -13.42
C LEU A 37 11.73 0.81 -14.72
N SER A 38 11.15 0.46 -15.87
CA SER A 38 11.48 1.03 -17.18
C SER A 38 10.31 1.80 -17.78
N ILE A 39 10.56 2.97 -18.39
CA ILE A 39 9.50 3.73 -19.09
C ILE A 39 8.92 2.88 -20.22
N ASN A 40 9.77 2.21 -21.00
CA ASN A 40 9.35 1.40 -22.14
C ASN A 40 8.42 0.27 -21.69
N GLU A 41 8.79 -0.47 -20.65
CA GLU A 41 7.98 -1.56 -20.10
C GLU A 41 6.67 -1.03 -19.51
N VAL A 42 6.70 0.09 -18.79
CA VAL A 42 5.50 0.71 -18.24
C VAL A 42 4.54 1.11 -19.36
N THR A 43 5.02 1.76 -20.43
CA THR A 43 4.17 2.14 -21.56
C THR A 43 3.63 0.94 -22.31
N ALA A 44 4.45 -0.10 -22.52
CA ALA A 44 4.03 -1.33 -23.21
C ALA A 44 2.94 -2.07 -22.41
N GLN A 45 3.15 -2.30 -21.12
CA GLN A 45 2.16 -2.94 -20.25
C GLN A 45 0.90 -2.08 -20.08
N ALA A 46 1.06 -0.76 -20.08
CA ALA A 46 -0.06 0.16 -20.07
C ALA A 46 -0.73 0.30 -21.45
N GLY A 47 -0.33 -0.44 -22.49
CA GLY A 47 -0.88 -0.34 -23.84
C GLY A 47 -0.91 1.10 -24.37
N LEU A 48 0.17 1.84 -24.17
CA LEU A 48 0.35 3.24 -24.55
C LEU A 48 1.67 3.42 -25.29
N THR A 49 1.76 4.46 -26.10
CA THR A 49 2.99 4.79 -26.83
C THR A 49 4.00 5.49 -25.92
N HIS A 50 5.27 5.48 -26.32
CA HIS A 50 6.31 6.25 -25.66
C HIS A 50 6.00 7.77 -25.65
N GLY A 51 5.39 8.29 -26.72
CA GLY A 51 4.93 9.69 -26.77
C GLY A 51 3.83 10.00 -25.76
N ALA A 52 2.91 9.06 -25.49
CA ALA A 52 1.85 9.25 -24.51
C ALA A 52 2.39 9.41 -23.08
N PHE A 53 3.52 8.79 -22.75
CA PHE A 53 4.18 8.99 -21.46
C PHE A 53 4.53 10.46 -21.20
N TYR A 54 5.19 11.11 -22.18
CA TYR A 54 5.62 12.51 -22.03
C TYR A 54 4.47 13.51 -22.05
N ALA A 55 3.27 13.11 -22.46
CA ALA A 55 2.06 13.92 -22.30
C ALA A 55 1.58 14.00 -20.83
N HIS A 56 2.06 13.12 -19.95
CA HIS A 56 1.66 13.02 -18.54
C HIS A 56 2.79 13.26 -17.54
N PHE A 57 4.01 12.86 -17.88
CA PHE A 57 5.14 12.87 -16.97
C PHE A 57 6.35 13.55 -17.61
N LYS A 58 7.04 14.37 -16.83
CA LYS A 58 8.25 15.07 -17.32
C LYS A 58 9.41 14.12 -17.59
N ASN A 59 9.54 13.10 -16.75
CA ASN A 59 10.62 12.10 -16.79
C ASN A 59 10.28 10.92 -15.86
N LYS A 60 11.17 9.92 -15.80
CA LYS A 60 11.05 8.74 -14.92
C LYS A 60 10.89 9.12 -13.44
N LYS A 61 11.60 10.15 -12.95
CA LYS A 61 11.52 10.56 -11.53
C LYS A 61 10.12 11.07 -11.19
N ASP A 62 9.50 11.87 -12.07
CA ASP A 62 8.12 12.34 -11.87
C ASP A 62 7.10 11.19 -11.90
N LEU A 63 7.28 10.21 -12.79
CA LEU A 63 6.48 8.98 -12.76
C LEU A 63 6.64 8.26 -11.41
N LEU A 64 7.88 8.00 -10.97
CA LEU A 64 8.16 7.27 -9.73
C LEU A 64 7.54 7.95 -8.51
N ARG A 65 7.65 9.27 -8.41
CA ARG A 65 7.03 10.04 -7.32
C ARG A 65 5.51 9.87 -7.29
N GLN A 66 4.85 10.00 -8.43
CA GLN A 66 3.38 9.85 -8.50
C GLN A 66 2.94 8.39 -8.33
N ALA A 67 3.71 7.44 -8.86
CA ALA A 67 3.45 6.01 -8.73
C ALA A 67 3.62 5.52 -7.30
N PHE A 68 4.55 6.11 -6.53
CA PHE A 68 4.72 5.83 -5.11
C PHE A 68 3.44 6.16 -4.32
N HIS A 69 2.86 7.35 -4.51
CA HIS A 69 1.56 7.68 -3.91
C HIS A 69 0.45 6.75 -4.38
N ALA A 70 0.42 6.43 -5.68
CA ALA A 70 -0.57 5.49 -6.24
C ALA A 70 -0.40 4.05 -5.73
N ALA A 71 0.74 3.69 -5.12
CA ALA A 71 0.96 2.37 -4.54
C ALA A 71 0.23 2.17 -3.20
N PHE A 72 -0.29 3.24 -2.59
CA PHE A 72 -1.10 3.21 -1.37
C PHE A 72 -2.61 3.14 -1.64
N ASP A 73 -3.02 2.86 -2.88
CA ASP A 73 -4.41 2.71 -3.29
C ASP A 73 -5.16 1.58 -2.55
N HIS A 74 -4.45 0.56 -2.06
CA HIS A 74 -5.02 -0.55 -1.31
C HIS A 74 -5.44 -0.19 0.13
N ARG A 75 -5.01 0.95 0.69
CA ARG A 75 -5.25 1.33 2.09
C ARG A 75 -6.73 1.28 2.46
N GLU A 76 -7.59 1.93 1.68
CA GLU A 76 -9.02 2.01 2.00
C GLU A 76 -9.71 0.65 1.84
N THR A 77 -9.30 -0.16 0.85
CA THR A 77 -9.80 -1.53 0.68
C THR A 77 -9.44 -2.41 1.88
N TRP A 78 -8.21 -2.33 2.38
CA TRP A 78 -7.80 -3.05 3.57
C TRP A 78 -8.58 -2.60 4.81
N LEU A 79 -8.73 -1.29 5.02
CA LEU A 79 -9.50 -0.75 6.16
C LEU A 79 -10.97 -1.17 6.11
N ALA A 80 -11.57 -1.26 4.92
CA ALA A 80 -12.95 -1.71 4.74
C ALA A 80 -13.18 -3.18 5.15
N THR A 81 -12.13 -4.00 5.29
CA THR A 81 -12.26 -5.38 5.80
C THR A 81 -12.66 -5.44 7.27
N ALA A 82 -12.51 -4.34 8.01
CA ALA A 82 -12.75 -4.27 9.43
C ALA A 82 -14.07 -3.56 9.76
N SER A 83 -15.16 -4.32 9.73
CA SER A 83 -16.53 -3.85 9.97
C SER A 83 -17.10 -4.24 11.34
N ALA A 84 -16.33 -4.93 12.18
CA ALA A 84 -16.79 -5.39 13.48
C ALA A 84 -17.18 -4.24 14.44
N PRO A 85 -18.08 -4.49 15.41
CA PRO A 85 -18.62 -3.43 16.27
C PRO A 85 -17.63 -2.87 17.29
N THR A 86 -16.55 -3.59 17.61
CA THR A 86 -15.57 -3.17 18.63
C THR A 86 -14.20 -2.91 18.02
N PRO A 87 -13.41 -1.96 18.55
CA PRO A 87 -12.02 -1.73 18.15
C PRO A 87 -11.17 -3.01 18.10
N ASP A 88 -11.22 -3.84 19.13
CA ASP A 88 -10.42 -5.08 19.19
C ASP A 88 -10.76 -6.05 18.07
N LYS A 89 -12.06 -6.23 17.78
CA LYS A 89 -12.47 -7.12 16.69
C LYS A 89 -12.10 -6.54 15.32
N ARG A 90 -12.18 -5.22 15.13
CA ARG A 90 -11.72 -4.54 13.91
C ARG A 90 -10.22 -4.74 13.72
N LYS A 91 -9.44 -4.57 14.79
CA LYS A 91 -7.99 -4.83 14.78
C LYS A 91 -7.68 -6.27 14.37
N ALA A 92 -8.36 -7.26 14.95
CA ALA A 92 -8.19 -8.67 14.58
C ALA A 92 -8.53 -8.92 13.10
N GLN A 93 -9.62 -8.31 12.58
CA GLN A 93 -9.96 -8.39 11.15
C GLN A 93 -8.89 -7.79 10.25
N LEU A 94 -8.34 -6.62 10.60
CA LEU A 94 -7.25 -5.98 9.84
C LEU A 94 -6.01 -6.87 9.78
N ILE A 95 -5.65 -7.52 10.89
CA ILE A 95 -4.49 -8.42 10.95
C ILE A 95 -4.72 -9.67 10.10
N ALA A 96 -5.88 -10.30 10.26
CA ALA A 96 -6.24 -11.51 9.52
C ALA A 96 -6.31 -11.27 8.00
N SER A 97 -6.83 -10.11 7.57
CA SER A 97 -6.90 -9.76 6.15
C SER A 97 -5.55 -9.34 5.56
N TYR A 98 -4.62 -8.84 6.39
CA TYR A 98 -3.29 -8.42 5.96
C TYR A 98 -2.31 -9.59 5.88
N LEU A 99 -2.26 -10.46 6.89
CA LEU A 99 -1.25 -11.52 7.03
C LEU A 99 -1.70 -12.81 6.37
N THR A 100 -1.79 -12.79 5.04
CA THR A 100 -2.22 -13.93 4.21
C THR A 100 -1.13 -14.36 3.23
N PRO A 101 -1.12 -15.64 2.80
CA PRO A 101 -0.25 -16.11 1.71
C PRO A 101 -0.47 -15.32 0.42
N GLU A 102 -1.74 -15.01 0.08
CA GLU A 102 -2.07 -14.17 -1.08
C GLU A 102 -1.35 -12.82 -1.04
N HIS A 103 -1.39 -12.13 0.10
CA HIS A 103 -0.67 -10.87 0.23
C HIS A 103 0.85 -11.08 0.20
N ARG A 104 1.39 -12.14 0.83
CA ARG A 104 2.81 -12.47 0.80
C ARG A 104 3.32 -12.67 -0.63
N ASP A 105 2.59 -13.47 -1.40
CA ASP A 105 3.02 -13.99 -2.71
C ASP A 105 2.74 -13.01 -3.86
N HIS A 106 1.84 -12.04 -3.64
CA HIS A 106 1.50 -10.99 -4.61
C HIS A 106 1.83 -9.57 -4.12
N PRO A 107 3.13 -9.23 -3.93
CA PRO A 107 3.52 -7.90 -3.48
C PRO A 107 3.05 -6.79 -4.42
N GLU A 108 2.90 -7.05 -5.73
CA GLU A 108 2.38 -6.08 -6.69
C GLU A 108 0.95 -5.62 -6.42
N ASN A 109 0.17 -6.39 -5.66
CA ASN A 109 -1.20 -6.07 -5.28
C ASN A 109 -1.30 -5.68 -3.79
N GLY A 110 -0.19 -5.77 -3.05
CA GLY A 110 -0.14 -5.62 -1.60
C GLY A 110 0.21 -4.22 -1.09
N CYS A 111 0.49 -4.14 0.20
CA CYS A 111 0.84 -2.91 0.91
C CYS A 111 2.22 -2.38 0.50
N ALA A 112 2.25 -1.12 0.07
CA ALA A 112 3.50 -0.44 -0.31
C ALA A 112 4.49 -0.27 0.84
N PHE A 113 4.06 -0.23 2.12
CA PHE A 113 5.01 -0.18 3.25
C PHE A 113 5.85 -1.46 3.33
N ALA A 114 5.22 -2.62 3.19
CA ALA A 114 5.91 -3.91 3.22
C ALA A 114 6.75 -4.16 1.96
N ALA A 115 6.33 -3.62 0.81
CA ALA A 115 7.04 -3.80 -0.45
C ALA A 115 8.23 -2.83 -0.62
N CYS A 116 8.05 -1.55 -0.26
CA CYS A 116 8.99 -0.48 -0.61
C CYS A 116 9.82 0.02 0.59
N GLY A 117 9.50 -0.38 1.83
CA GLY A 117 10.12 0.17 3.03
C GLY A 117 11.65 0.06 3.05
N LEU A 118 12.19 -1.09 2.64
CA LEU A 118 13.65 -1.31 2.61
C LEU A 118 14.35 -0.47 1.53
N ASP A 119 13.73 -0.37 0.35
CA ASP A 119 14.24 0.47 -0.74
C ASP A 119 14.27 1.94 -0.34
N VAL A 120 13.20 2.42 0.29
CA VAL A 120 13.09 3.79 0.78
C VAL A 120 14.10 4.08 1.89
N ALA A 121 14.33 3.13 2.80
CA ALA A 121 15.31 3.28 3.89
C ALA A 121 16.73 3.55 3.36
N ARG A 122 17.09 2.93 2.22
CA ARG A 122 18.38 3.09 1.53
C ARG A 122 18.40 4.26 0.53
N GLY A 123 17.26 4.87 0.25
CA GLY A 123 17.11 5.92 -0.74
C GLY A 123 17.37 7.34 -0.20
N GLU A 124 17.09 8.31 -1.07
CA GLU A 124 17.27 9.74 -0.83
C GLU A 124 16.26 10.31 0.19
N PRO A 125 16.57 11.45 0.85
CA PRO A 125 15.69 12.10 1.81
C PRO A 125 14.26 12.33 1.30
N GLU A 126 14.10 12.67 0.03
CA GLU A 126 12.79 12.92 -0.59
C GLU A 126 11.88 11.69 -0.60
N ALA A 127 12.44 10.49 -0.80
CA ALA A 127 11.68 9.25 -0.74
C ALA A 127 11.22 8.94 0.69
N LYS A 128 12.10 9.21 1.68
CA LYS A 128 11.79 9.04 3.10
C LYS A 128 10.68 9.98 3.55
N GLN A 129 10.72 11.24 3.14
CA GLN A 129 9.68 12.23 3.43
C GLN A 129 8.33 11.83 2.81
N ALA A 130 8.31 11.37 1.56
CA ALA A 130 7.10 10.89 0.92
C ALA A 130 6.50 9.67 1.66
N PHE A 131 7.35 8.72 2.04
CA PHE A 131 6.95 7.53 2.81
C PHE A 131 6.41 7.90 4.19
N GLU A 132 7.07 8.83 4.89
CA GLU A 132 6.60 9.34 6.18
C GLU A 132 5.23 10.01 6.06
N GLY A 133 4.99 10.78 4.99
CA GLY A 133 3.69 11.39 4.71
C GLY A 133 2.59 10.34 4.56
N GLU A 134 2.81 9.31 3.74
CA GLU A 134 1.85 8.21 3.56
C GLU A 134 1.64 7.40 4.84
N LEU A 135 2.69 7.21 5.64
CA LEU A 135 2.59 6.53 6.94
C LEU A 135 1.72 7.33 7.91
N LYS A 136 1.91 8.66 8.00
CA LYS A 136 1.06 9.52 8.82
C LYS A 136 -0.40 9.48 8.40
N ILE A 137 -0.68 9.51 7.08
CA ILE A 137 -2.05 9.35 6.56
C ILE A 137 -2.63 8.00 6.99
N SER A 138 -1.86 6.93 6.82
CA SER A 138 -2.31 5.57 7.15
C SER A 138 -2.55 5.38 8.65
N LEU A 139 -1.70 5.95 9.50
CA LEU A 139 -1.89 5.98 10.95
C LEU A 139 -3.16 6.71 11.33
N ALA A 140 -3.39 7.92 10.81
CA ALA A 140 -4.61 8.68 11.10
C ALA A 140 -5.89 7.92 10.69
N ARG A 141 -5.84 7.16 9.59
CA ARG A 141 -6.96 6.31 9.14
C ARG A 141 -7.21 5.12 10.06
N VAL A 142 -6.14 4.44 10.47
CA VAL A 142 -6.22 3.33 11.42
C VAL A 142 -6.68 3.82 12.79
N GLU A 143 -6.16 4.94 13.27
CA GLU A 143 -6.60 5.61 14.50
C GLU A 143 -8.10 5.87 14.44
N ALA A 144 -8.58 6.62 13.44
CA ALA A 144 -10.02 6.91 13.29
C ALA A 144 -10.89 5.64 13.23
N LEU A 145 -10.38 4.56 12.64
CA LEU A 145 -11.08 3.28 12.59
C LEU A 145 -11.06 2.56 13.94
N LEU A 146 -10.02 2.69 14.75
CA LEU A 146 -9.89 1.97 16.02
C LEU A 146 -10.32 2.81 17.23
N SER A 147 -10.48 4.13 17.09
CA SER A 147 -10.79 5.01 18.20
C SER A 147 -12.12 4.65 18.87
N SER A 148 -12.10 4.70 20.20
CA SER A 148 -13.29 4.74 21.04
C SER A 148 -13.38 6.06 21.82
N SER A 149 -12.26 6.77 22.00
CA SER A 149 -12.18 8.09 22.64
C SER A 149 -10.74 8.63 22.47
N ASN A 150 -10.57 9.63 21.58
CA ASN A 150 -9.31 10.27 21.17
C ASN A 150 -8.25 10.43 22.29
N THR A 151 -7.35 9.45 22.44
CA THR A 151 -6.28 9.44 23.46
C THR A 151 -4.94 8.99 22.86
N THR A 152 -3.81 9.38 23.48
CA THR A 152 -2.44 9.03 23.06
C THR A 152 -2.19 7.52 22.90
N THR A 153 -2.97 6.69 23.60
CA THR A 153 -2.95 5.22 23.49
C THR A 153 -3.29 4.75 22.07
N GLU A 154 -4.23 5.41 21.39
CA GLU A 154 -4.73 5.01 20.06
C GLU A 154 -3.64 5.11 18.98
N LYS A 155 -2.80 6.15 19.04
CA LYS A 155 -1.65 6.32 18.13
C LYS A 155 -0.61 5.22 18.30
N THR A 156 -0.32 4.85 19.55
CA THR A 156 0.62 3.76 19.85
C THR A 156 0.07 2.42 19.33
N GLU A 157 -1.23 2.19 19.47
CA GLU A 157 -1.89 0.99 18.96
C GLU A 157 -1.90 0.92 17.43
N ALA A 158 -2.22 2.02 16.74
CA ALA A 158 -2.18 2.09 15.29
C ALA A 158 -0.76 1.80 14.76
N LEU A 159 0.26 2.39 15.37
CA LEU A 159 1.65 2.15 14.99
C LEU A 159 2.07 0.70 15.30
N THR A 160 1.63 0.14 16.42
CA THR A 160 1.89 -1.26 16.78
C THR A 160 1.26 -2.20 15.76
N LEU A 161 0.01 -1.95 15.37
CA LEU A 161 -0.70 -2.73 14.35
C LEU A 161 0.05 -2.69 13.01
N ILE A 162 0.33 -1.49 12.48
CA ILE A 162 1.02 -1.35 11.20
C ILE A 162 2.40 -2.01 11.26
N SER A 163 3.17 -1.80 12.33
CA SER A 163 4.52 -2.37 12.48
C SER A 163 4.48 -3.90 12.55
N THR A 164 3.49 -4.48 13.23
CA THR A 164 3.32 -5.94 13.32
C THR A 164 2.98 -6.52 11.95
N CYS A 165 1.98 -5.94 11.26
CA CYS A 165 1.57 -6.38 9.94
C CYS A 165 2.71 -6.26 8.91
N VAL A 166 3.34 -5.09 8.82
CA VAL A 166 4.42 -4.83 7.86
C VAL A 166 5.64 -5.69 8.17
N GLY A 167 6.05 -5.77 9.45
CA GLY A 167 7.22 -6.53 9.86
C GLY A 167 7.09 -8.03 9.59
N ALA A 168 5.98 -8.64 10.00
CA ALA A 168 5.72 -10.05 9.75
C ALA A 168 5.62 -10.36 8.24
N MET A 169 5.04 -9.46 7.46
CA MET A 169 4.96 -9.60 6.00
C MET A 169 6.35 -9.51 5.34
N VAL A 170 7.20 -8.59 5.79
CA VAL A 170 8.59 -8.49 5.29
C VAL A 170 9.39 -9.74 5.64
N LEU A 171 9.31 -10.21 6.88
CA LEU A 171 10.03 -11.41 7.33
C LEU A 171 9.56 -12.68 6.60
N SER A 172 8.26 -12.87 6.44
CA SER A 172 7.71 -14.05 5.74
C SER A 172 8.12 -14.10 4.25
N ARG A 173 8.32 -12.95 3.60
CA ARG A 173 8.85 -12.87 2.22
C ARG A 173 10.37 -13.07 2.14
N ALA A 174 11.10 -12.88 3.23
CA ALA A 174 12.56 -12.87 3.23
C ALA A 174 13.19 -14.24 3.52
N VAL A 175 12.39 -15.24 3.90
CA VAL A 175 12.84 -16.60 4.21
C VAL A 175 12.54 -17.55 3.06
N ASP A 176 13.38 -18.57 2.90
CA ASP A 176 13.28 -19.56 1.80
C ASP A 176 12.34 -20.72 2.14
N ASP A 177 12.32 -21.18 3.40
CA ASP A 177 11.46 -22.28 3.85
C ASP A 177 9.97 -21.87 3.85
N PRO A 178 9.12 -22.50 2.99
CA PRO A 178 7.69 -22.16 2.92
C PRO A 178 6.94 -22.43 4.22
N GLN A 179 7.33 -23.46 4.99
CA GLN A 179 6.69 -23.79 6.26
C GLN A 179 7.04 -22.75 7.33
N PHE A 180 8.31 -22.35 7.39
CA PHE A 180 8.73 -21.28 8.30
C PHE A 180 8.12 -19.93 7.91
N SER A 181 8.06 -19.62 6.61
CA SER A 181 7.35 -18.45 6.08
C SER A 181 5.90 -18.39 6.57
N GLN A 182 5.19 -19.52 6.48
CA GLN A 182 3.81 -19.63 6.97
C GLN A 182 3.74 -19.44 8.49
N THR A 183 4.66 -20.06 9.23
CA THR A 183 4.75 -19.96 10.69
C THR A 183 4.89 -18.51 11.15
N ILE A 184 5.66 -17.69 10.44
CA ILE A 184 5.80 -16.25 10.74
C ILE A 184 4.45 -15.53 10.65
N LEU A 185 3.69 -15.77 9.58
CA LEU A 185 2.37 -15.16 9.39
C LEU A 185 1.41 -15.59 10.50
N ASP A 186 1.39 -16.88 10.83
CA ASP A 186 0.49 -17.47 11.83
C ASP A 186 0.80 -16.93 13.23
N THR A 187 2.08 -16.93 13.60
CA THR A 187 2.55 -16.43 14.90
C THR A 187 2.19 -14.96 15.11
N ALA A 188 2.33 -14.12 14.09
CA ALA A 188 1.99 -12.70 14.19
C ALA A 188 0.48 -12.46 14.31
N ARG A 189 -0.36 -13.30 13.67
CA ARG A 189 -1.81 -13.29 13.86
C ARG A 189 -2.19 -13.67 15.29
N GLU A 190 -1.66 -14.79 15.78
CA GLU A 190 -1.94 -15.33 17.12
C GLU A 190 -1.50 -14.40 18.25
N PHE A 191 -0.30 -13.82 18.16
CA PHE A 191 0.22 -12.88 19.16
C PHE A 191 -0.72 -11.68 19.33
N SER A 192 -1.26 -11.18 18.22
CA SER A 192 -2.15 -10.03 18.23
C SER A 192 -3.52 -10.37 18.83
N ASP A 193 -4.03 -11.57 18.59
CA ASP A 193 -5.28 -12.07 19.19
C ASP A 193 -5.16 -12.27 20.71
N ALA A 194 -4.00 -12.76 21.17
CA ALA A 194 -3.73 -12.94 22.60
C ALA A 194 -3.72 -11.61 23.36
N GLN A 195 -3.15 -10.55 22.76
CA GLN A 195 -3.13 -9.21 23.34
C GLN A 195 -4.53 -8.60 23.49
N SER A 196 -5.44 -8.85 22.54
CA SER A 196 -6.84 -8.38 22.63
C SER A 196 -7.66 -9.13 23.69
N LYS A 197 -7.32 -10.39 24.00
CA LYS A 197 -7.98 -11.15 25.08
C LYS A 197 -7.47 -10.76 26.48
N GLY A 198 -6.20 -10.39 26.60
CA GLY A 198 -5.58 -10.02 27.88
C GLY A 198 -6.08 -8.69 28.47
N LYS A 199 -6.60 -7.78 27.66
CA LYS A 199 -7.17 -6.48 28.11
C LYS A 199 -8.60 -6.57 28.68
N ASN A 200 -9.29 -7.71 28.51
CA ASN A 200 -10.66 -7.94 28.98
C ASN A 200 -10.72 -8.72 30.32
N LYS A 201 -9.59 -8.82 31.04
CA LYS A 201 -9.50 -9.31 32.42
C LYS A 201 -9.07 -8.18 33.32
#